data_AF-A0A6A6YQ89-F1
#
_entry.id   AF-A0A6A6YQ89-F1
#
_cell.length_a   1.000
_cell.length_b   1.000
_cell.length_c   1.000
_cell.angle_alpha   90.00
_cell.angle_beta   90.00
_cell.angle_gamma   90.00
#
_symmetry.space_group_name_H-M   'P 1'
#
loop_
_entity.id
_entity.type
_entity.pdbx_description
1 polymer ?
#
loop_
_entity_poly.entity_id
_entity_poly.type
_entity_poly.pdbx_seq_one_letter_code
_entity_poly.pdbx_strand_id
1 'polypeptide(L)'
;MMMTHMVISIEISSADPKRGNIFRIFEQAITAVSEKVDTYLRDVSIAGIRIETEKDCLHRIIDIQDELSMIKRVILQQEVVWKSFASKAWPDYWPNGQDGSMNIPKSHWQIWTKQEVEEWEFIQSAESKFKEYYRRLAQLDEDAQRVERSVTAMLDLKSKHATIREAHTSAIMSAAVVGFTIVTIIFTPLSYMASLFALPINTLQDKQYPSRFTSDAGTYRSSYFAKWTVTAEIATFAFTFFCMWVAIKFLLGVSIIRPSLRFIFRPIKAAALQVETLYRRSHLAGNNISSPMKSFFQRKKPNTIDEERGNK
;
A
#
# COMPACT_ATOMS: atom_id res chain seq x y z
N MET A 1 -32.70 46.03 32.10
CA MET A 1 -31.33 46.46 32.47
C MET A 1 -30.35 45.30 32.74
N MET A 2 -30.81 44.08 33.09
CA MET A 2 -29.92 42.94 33.35
C MET A 2 -29.51 42.12 32.09
N MET A 3 -30.29 42.20 31.00
CA MET A 3 -30.01 41.49 29.73
C MET A 3 -29.16 42.28 28.73
N THR A 4 -29.15 43.61 28.80
CA THR A 4 -28.16 44.43 28.08
C THR A 4 -26.76 43.99 28.48
N HIS A 5 -26.50 43.69 29.75
CA HIS A 5 -25.22 43.16 30.24
C HIS A 5 -24.82 41.78 29.67
N MET A 6 -25.75 40.97 29.16
CA MET A 6 -25.44 39.62 28.65
C MET A 6 -24.96 39.65 27.20
N VAL A 7 -25.60 40.46 26.35
CA VAL A 7 -25.11 40.76 24.98
C VAL A 7 -23.80 41.56 25.07
N ILE A 8 -23.75 42.51 26.01
CA ILE A 8 -22.54 43.28 26.34
C ILE A 8 -21.41 42.40 26.90
N SER A 9 -21.64 41.19 27.43
CA SER A 9 -20.53 40.35 27.91
C SER A 9 -19.72 39.73 26.76
N ILE A 10 -20.33 39.57 25.58
CA ILE A 10 -19.62 39.20 24.35
C ILE A 10 -18.91 40.43 23.76
N GLU A 11 -19.50 41.62 23.91
CA GLU A 11 -19.00 42.87 23.31
C GLU A 11 -17.96 43.62 24.17
N ILE A 12 -18.03 43.57 25.50
CA ILE A 12 -16.99 44.05 26.44
C ILE A 12 -15.74 43.17 26.33
N SER A 13 -15.89 41.89 25.95
CA SER A 13 -14.73 41.08 25.57
C SER A 13 -14.11 41.50 24.24
N SER A 14 -14.77 42.35 23.45
CA SER A 14 -14.28 42.86 22.16
C SER A 14 -13.73 44.29 22.22
N ALA A 15 -13.97 45.02 23.33
CA ALA A 15 -13.54 46.41 23.51
C ALA A 15 -12.15 46.56 24.17
N ASP A 16 -11.61 45.50 24.77
CA ASP A 16 -10.22 45.45 25.25
C ASP A 16 -9.31 44.82 24.19
N PRO A 17 -8.42 45.58 23.52
CA PRO A 17 -7.52 45.05 22.50
C PRO A 17 -6.53 43.99 23.04
N LYS A 18 -6.42 43.83 24.36
CA LYS A 18 -5.60 42.77 24.99
C LYS A 18 -6.37 41.48 25.28
N ARG A 19 -7.72 41.49 25.32
CA ARG A 19 -8.54 40.27 25.39
C ARG A 19 -8.94 39.88 23.97
N GLY A 20 -8.16 38.98 23.36
CA GLY A 20 -8.43 38.49 22.02
C GLY A 20 -9.87 37.96 21.89
N ASN A 21 -10.54 38.34 20.80
CA ASN A 21 -11.81 37.75 20.37
C ASN A 21 -11.71 36.21 20.46
N ILE A 22 -12.69 35.55 21.07
CA ILE A 22 -12.67 34.09 21.29
C ILE A 22 -12.39 33.32 20.00
N PHE A 23 -12.85 33.82 18.85
CA PHE A 23 -12.56 33.23 17.54
C PHE A 23 -11.07 33.26 17.16
N ARG A 24 -10.30 34.24 17.64
CA ARG A 24 -8.83 34.29 17.42
C ARG A 24 -8.10 33.21 18.21
N ILE A 25 -8.63 32.77 19.36
CA ILE A 25 -8.05 31.66 20.12
C ILE A 25 -8.18 30.37 19.31
N PHE A 26 -9.36 30.14 18.73
CA PHE A 26 -9.58 29.01 17.83
C PHE A 26 -8.74 29.09 16.56
N GLU A 27 -8.67 30.25 15.93
CA GLU A 27 -7.82 30.48 14.75
C GLU A 27 -6.34 30.19 15.05
N GLN A 28 -5.84 30.65 16.20
CA GLN A 28 -4.48 30.36 16.66
C GLN A 28 -4.28 28.89 16.97
N ALA A 29 -5.26 28.23 17.61
CA ALA A 29 -5.19 26.80 17.90
C ALA A 29 -5.17 25.96 16.61
N ILE A 30 -6.05 26.27 15.65
CA ILE A 30 -6.08 25.63 14.33
C ILE A 30 -4.75 25.88 13.61
N THR A 31 -4.23 27.10 13.63
CA THR A 31 -2.94 27.43 13.00
C THR A 31 -1.79 26.66 13.64
N ALA A 32 -1.75 26.58 14.97
CA ALA A 32 -0.72 25.85 15.71
C ALA A 32 -0.79 24.33 15.43
N VAL A 33 -1.99 23.76 15.37
CA VAL A 33 -2.17 22.36 14.97
C VAL A 33 -1.77 22.19 13.51
N SER A 34 -2.17 23.09 12.61
CA SER A 34 -1.81 23.04 11.19
C SER A 34 -0.30 23.14 10.97
N GLU A 35 0.42 23.97 11.72
CA GLU A 35 1.88 24.08 11.66
C GLU A 35 2.55 22.80 12.18
N LYS A 36 2.05 22.24 13.29
CA LYS A 36 2.52 20.96 13.82
C LYS A 36 2.27 19.83 12.83
N VAL A 37 1.12 19.86 12.14
CA VAL A 37 0.77 18.93 11.07
C VAL A 37 1.68 19.15 9.86
N ASP A 38 1.93 20.37 9.38
CA ASP A 38 2.84 20.62 8.25
C ASP A 38 4.27 20.14 8.57
N THR A 39 4.75 20.41 9.78
CA THR A 39 6.05 19.89 10.26
C THR A 39 6.06 18.36 10.27
N TYR A 40 4.99 17.74 10.77
CA TYR A 40 4.81 16.29 10.75
C TYR A 40 4.72 15.71 9.32
N LEU A 41 4.09 16.43 8.39
CA LEU A 41 3.96 16.04 6.99
C LEU A 41 5.30 16.15 6.25
N ARG A 42 6.12 17.15 6.59
CA ARG A 42 7.48 17.33 6.02
C ARG A 42 8.46 16.29 6.52
N ASP A 43 8.28 15.78 7.73
CA ASP A 43 9.03 14.64 8.25
C ASP A 43 8.53 13.34 7.59
N VAL A 44 8.75 13.23 6.28
CA VAL A 44 8.54 12.02 5.44
C VAL A 44 9.60 10.96 5.75
N SER A 45 10.19 10.98 6.95
CA SER A 45 10.94 9.87 7.47
C SER A 45 9.97 8.70 7.71
N ILE A 46 9.80 7.87 6.68
CA ILE A 46 9.05 6.60 6.69
C ILE A 46 9.62 5.62 7.76
N ALA A 47 10.70 5.99 8.44
CA ALA A 47 11.39 5.17 9.42
C ALA A 47 10.64 5.00 10.75
N GLY A 48 9.64 5.83 11.08
CA GLY A 48 8.90 5.69 12.33
C GLY A 48 7.46 6.18 12.26
N ILE A 49 6.51 5.27 12.51
CA ILE A 49 5.13 5.66 12.84
C ILE A 49 5.20 6.31 14.24
N ARG A 50 5.20 7.63 14.31
CA ARG A 50 5.15 8.37 15.58
C ARG A 50 3.70 8.46 16.07
N ILE A 51 3.16 7.33 16.50
CA ILE A 51 1.77 7.14 16.91
C ILE A 51 1.33 8.22 17.91
N GLU A 52 2.18 8.57 18.87
CA GLU A 52 1.85 9.57 19.90
C GLU A 52 1.64 10.98 19.33
N THR A 53 2.48 11.40 18.38
CA THR A 53 2.35 12.75 17.78
C THR A 53 1.11 12.84 16.89
N GLU A 54 0.81 11.76 16.18
CA GLU A 54 -0.38 11.60 15.35
C GLU A 54 -1.66 11.62 16.19
N LYS A 55 -1.68 10.83 17.28
CA LYS A 55 -2.78 10.80 18.23
C LYS A 55 -3.02 12.18 18.85
N ASP A 56 -1.95 12.87 19.24
CA ASP A 56 -2.05 14.22 19.79
C ASP A 56 -2.67 15.22 18.80
N CYS A 57 -2.26 15.18 17.52
CA CYS A 57 -2.81 16.07 16.49
C CYS A 57 -4.28 15.75 16.20
N LEU A 58 -4.63 14.47 16.07
CA LEU A 58 -6.02 14.04 15.88
C LEU A 58 -6.91 14.42 17.06
N HIS A 59 -6.47 14.11 18.28
CA HIS A 59 -7.25 14.45 19.47
C HIS A 59 -7.49 15.95 19.58
N ARG A 60 -6.47 16.78 19.32
CA ARG A 60 -6.61 18.25 19.37
C ARG A 60 -7.55 18.79 18.30
N ILE A 61 -7.49 18.26 17.07
CA ILE A 61 -8.38 18.77 16.01
C ILE A 61 -9.83 18.36 16.24
N ILE A 62 -10.06 17.15 16.77
CA ILE A 62 -11.39 16.67 17.15
C ILE A 62 -11.95 17.52 18.30
N ASP A 63 -11.14 17.80 19.33
CA ASP A 63 -11.53 18.65 20.45
C ASP A 63 -11.94 20.06 19.99
N ILE A 64 -11.17 20.67 19.07
CA ILE A 64 -11.53 21.96 18.46
C ILE A 64 -12.87 21.87 17.72
N GLN A 65 -13.11 20.81 16.94
CA GLN A 65 -14.39 20.64 16.22
C GLN A 65 -15.58 20.50 17.19
N ASP A 66 -15.40 19.77 18.29
CA ASP A 66 -16.42 19.60 19.33
C ASP A 66 -16.71 20.93 20.04
N GLU A 67 -15.66 21.71 20.38
CA GLU A 67 -15.81 23.05 20.97
C GLU A 67 -16.50 24.03 20.02
N LEU A 68 -16.13 24.04 18.73
CA LEU A 68 -16.79 24.87 17.71
C LEU A 68 -18.27 24.49 17.56
N SER A 69 -18.58 23.20 17.59
CA SER A 69 -19.96 22.69 17.55
C SER A 69 -20.76 23.10 18.79
N MET A 70 -20.13 23.10 19.97
CA MET A 70 -20.74 23.57 21.20
C MET A 70 -21.05 25.08 21.13
N ILE A 71 -20.10 25.88 20.66
CA ILE A 71 -20.26 27.33 20.48
C ILE A 71 -21.37 27.62 19.46
N LYS A 72 -21.42 26.87 18.34
CA LYS A 72 -22.50 26.98 17.34
C LYS A 72 -23.86 26.85 17.99
N ARG A 73 -24.02 25.84 18.85
CA ARG A 73 -25.27 25.56 19.54
C ARG A 73 -25.66 26.69 20.49
N VAL A 74 -24.71 27.25 21.22
CA VAL A 74 -24.95 28.38 22.13
C VAL A 74 -25.38 29.62 21.34
N ILE A 75 -24.70 29.95 20.23
CA ILE A 75 -25.04 31.10 19.40
C ILE A 75 -26.44 30.95 18.78
N LEU A 76 -26.78 29.75 18.29
CA LEU A 76 -28.13 29.43 17.80
C LEU A 76 -29.19 29.64 18.89
N GLN A 77 -28.94 29.17 20.10
CA GLN A 77 -29.87 29.37 21.21
C GLN A 77 -30.01 30.85 21.58
N GLN A 78 -28.91 31.60 21.60
CA GLN A 78 -28.91 33.03 21.89
C GLN A 78 -29.68 33.82 20.83
N GLU A 79 -29.54 33.48 19.54
CA GLU A 79 -30.30 34.12 18.46
C GLU A 79 -31.81 33.84 18.62
N VAL A 80 -32.19 32.60 18.93
CA VAL A 80 -33.58 32.21 19.15
C VAL A 80 -34.19 32.97 20.34
N VAL A 81 -33.46 33.05 21.46
CA VAL A 81 -33.88 33.79 22.66
C VAL A 81 -34.00 35.28 22.35
N TRP A 82 -33.02 35.85 21.64
CA TRP A 82 -33.04 37.24 21.21
C TRP A 82 -34.26 37.55 20.34
N LYS A 83 -34.51 36.77 19.29
CA LYS A 83 -35.68 36.93 18.41
C LYS A 83 -37.01 36.77 19.15
N SER A 84 -37.10 35.82 20.09
CA SER A 84 -38.31 35.64 20.91
C SER A 84 -38.55 36.82 21.84
N PHE A 85 -37.50 37.36 22.45
CA PHE A 85 -37.59 38.56 23.29
C PHE A 85 -37.95 39.79 22.44
N ALA A 86 -37.24 40.03 21.33
CA ALA A 86 -37.44 41.20 20.48
C ALA A 86 -38.84 41.26 19.88
N SER A 87 -39.36 40.14 19.38
CA SER A 87 -40.74 40.08 18.84
C SER A 87 -41.83 40.34 19.88
N LYS A 88 -41.58 40.02 21.16
CA LYS A 88 -42.51 40.31 22.26
C LYS A 88 -42.37 41.73 22.82
N ALA A 89 -41.15 42.23 22.93
CA ALA A 89 -40.87 43.57 23.44
C ALA A 89 -41.27 44.67 22.45
N TRP A 90 -41.14 44.38 21.15
CA TRP A 90 -41.33 45.35 20.06
C TRP A 90 -42.17 44.77 18.92
N PRO A 91 -43.45 44.43 19.16
CA PRO A 91 -44.31 43.80 18.17
C PRO A 91 -44.50 44.67 16.91
N ASP A 92 -44.55 46.00 17.09
CA ASP A 92 -44.75 46.95 15.99
C ASP A 92 -43.59 46.98 14.97
N TYR A 93 -42.39 46.64 15.43
CA TYR A 93 -41.17 46.60 14.61
C TYR A 93 -40.80 45.18 14.16
N TRP A 94 -41.66 44.19 14.48
CA TRP A 94 -41.42 42.78 14.23
C TRP A 94 -42.67 42.07 13.66
N PRO A 95 -43.11 42.46 12.44
CA PRO A 95 -44.42 42.11 11.90
C PRO A 95 -44.62 40.61 11.64
N ASN A 96 -43.54 39.87 11.41
CA ASN A 96 -43.59 38.44 11.11
C ASN A 96 -43.38 37.54 12.36
N GLY A 97 -43.41 38.11 13.56
CA GLY A 97 -43.11 37.36 14.79
C GLY A 97 -41.69 36.75 14.77
N GLN A 98 -41.37 35.83 15.67
CA GLN A 98 -40.01 35.34 15.91
C GLN A 98 -39.18 34.92 14.68
N ASP A 99 -39.81 34.51 13.58
CA ASP A 99 -39.14 34.09 12.34
C ASP A 99 -38.80 35.24 11.37
N GLY A 100 -39.29 36.44 11.67
CA GLY A 100 -39.01 37.67 10.93
C GLY A 100 -37.64 38.30 11.21
N SER A 101 -37.38 39.40 10.51
CA SER A 101 -36.29 40.35 10.81
C SER A 101 -36.88 41.66 11.33
N MET A 102 -36.11 42.41 12.11
CA MET A 102 -36.53 43.72 12.58
C MET A 102 -36.72 44.68 11.40
N ASN A 103 -37.83 45.42 11.38
CA ASN A 103 -38.08 46.45 10.37
C ASN A 103 -38.54 47.74 11.05
N ILE A 104 -37.68 48.76 11.01
CA ILE A 104 -37.96 50.08 11.57
C ILE A 104 -38.32 51.02 10.42
N PRO A 105 -39.54 51.58 10.38
CA PRO A 105 -39.94 52.51 9.33
C PRO A 105 -39.06 53.75 9.30
N LYS A 106 -38.75 54.25 8.10
CA LYS A 106 -37.80 55.38 7.93
C LYS A 106 -38.23 56.67 8.64
N SER A 107 -39.53 56.85 8.85
CA SER A 107 -40.10 57.99 9.56
C SER A 107 -39.69 58.04 11.04
N HIS A 108 -39.49 56.90 11.69
CA HIS A 108 -39.11 56.86 13.11
C HIS A 108 -37.72 57.43 13.36
N TRP A 109 -36.76 57.20 12.45
CA TRP A 109 -35.41 57.75 12.55
C TRP A 109 -35.36 59.28 12.53
N GLN A 110 -36.39 59.94 12.00
CA GLN A 110 -36.46 61.41 11.91
C GLN A 110 -37.06 62.06 13.16
N ILE A 111 -37.74 61.25 14.00
CA ILE A 111 -38.48 61.72 15.18
C ILE A 111 -37.67 61.49 16.46
N TRP A 112 -36.84 60.44 16.49
CA TRP A 112 -36.05 60.05 17.66
C TRP A 112 -34.87 60.98 17.94
N THR A 113 -34.55 61.09 19.23
CA THR A 113 -33.34 61.76 19.71
C THR A 113 -32.10 60.94 19.34
N LYS A 114 -30.92 61.58 19.34
CA LYS A 114 -29.64 60.90 19.02
C LYS A 114 -29.38 59.67 19.89
N GLN A 115 -29.73 59.73 21.18
CA GLN A 115 -29.52 58.63 22.12
C GLN A 115 -30.43 57.43 21.79
N GLU A 116 -31.70 57.68 21.44
CA GLU A 116 -32.62 56.62 21.02
C GLU A 116 -32.16 55.98 19.70
N VAL A 117 -31.62 56.77 18.76
CA VAL A 117 -31.07 56.25 17.50
C VAL A 117 -29.91 55.29 17.77
N GLU A 118 -28.97 55.65 18.66
CA GLU A 118 -27.84 54.79 19.03
C GLU A 118 -28.30 53.47 19.67
N GLU A 119 -29.31 53.51 20.56
CA GLU A 119 -29.88 52.30 21.17
C GLU A 119 -30.56 51.38 20.15
N TRP A 120 -31.29 51.95 19.19
CA TRP A 120 -31.95 51.18 18.13
C TRP A 120 -30.98 50.64 17.09
N GLU A 121 -29.94 51.39 16.74
CA GLU A 121 -28.85 50.89 15.89
C GLU A 121 -28.16 49.69 16.54
N PHE A 122 -27.90 49.75 17.85
CA PHE A 122 -27.36 48.62 18.59
C PHE A 122 -28.26 47.38 18.51
N ILE A 123 -29.56 47.53 18.78
CA ILE A 123 -30.55 46.44 18.72
C ILE A 123 -30.64 45.86 17.29
N GLN A 124 -30.65 46.70 16.26
CA GLN A 124 -30.69 46.24 14.87
C GLN A 124 -29.38 45.54 14.46
N SER A 125 -28.24 46.02 14.97
CA SER A 125 -26.93 45.43 14.67
C SER A 125 -26.79 44.00 15.19
N ALA A 126 -27.48 43.64 16.29
CA ALA A 126 -27.41 42.31 16.90
C ALA A 126 -27.74 41.19 15.89
N GLU A 127 -28.74 41.36 15.02
CA GLU A 127 -29.09 40.38 13.99
C GLU A 127 -27.95 40.18 12.98
N SER A 128 -27.31 41.28 12.57
CA SER A 128 -26.14 41.22 11.67
C SER A 128 -24.92 40.57 12.32
N LYS A 129 -24.73 40.76 13.64
CA LYS A 129 -23.64 40.16 14.41
C LYS A 129 -23.78 38.65 14.52
N PHE A 130 -24.99 38.12 14.75
CA PHE A 130 -25.23 36.68 14.71
C PHE A 130 -24.85 36.08 13.35
N LYS A 131 -25.24 36.74 12.25
CA LYS A 131 -24.87 36.31 10.89
C LYS A 131 -23.36 36.34 10.66
N GLU A 132 -22.67 37.35 11.17
CA GLU A 132 -21.20 37.43 11.14
C GLU A 132 -20.57 36.26 11.90
N TYR A 133 -21.05 35.96 13.11
CA TYR A 133 -20.56 34.85 13.91
C TYR A 133 -20.77 33.49 13.25
N TYR A 134 -21.93 33.24 12.64
CA TYR A 134 -22.14 32.00 11.88
C TYR A 134 -21.19 31.85 10.71
N ARG A 135 -20.92 32.95 9.98
CA ARG A 135 -19.98 32.91 8.87
C ARG A 135 -18.57 32.58 9.35
N ARG A 136 -18.11 33.24 10.43
CA ARG A 136 -16.79 32.96 11.03
C ARG A 136 -16.69 31.53 11.54
N LEU A 137 -17.72 31.03 12.21
CA LEU A 137 -17.73 29.68 12.75
C LEU A 137 -17.72 28.61 11.65
N ALA A 138 -18.45 28.84 10.55
CA ALA A 138 -18.43 27.96 9.39
C ALA A 138 -17.06 27.90 8.72
N GLN A 139 -16.34 29.04 8.67
CA GLN A 139 -14.97 29.07 8.16
C GLN A 139 -14.01 28.28 9.05
N LEU A 140 -14.08 28.48 10.38
CA LEU A 140 -13.24 27.74 11.33
C LEU A 140 -13.51 26.23 11.31
N ASP A 141 -14.78 25.82 11.17
CA ASP A 141 -15.16 24.41 11.02
C ASP A 141 -14.61 23.80 9.72
N GLU A 142 -14.70 24.53 8.59
CA GLU A 142 -14.11 24.09 7.32
C GLU A 142 -12.58 23.93 7.41
N ASP A 143 -11.90 24.88 8.04
CA ASP A 143 -10.45 24.84 8.25
C ASP A 143 -10.05 23.67 9.16
N ALA A 144 -10.80 23.43 10.24
CA ALA A 144 -10.56 22.31 11.13
C ALA A 144 -10.73 20.95 10.42
N GLN A 145 -11.79 20.80 9.62
CA GLN A 145 -12.02 19.60 8.81
C GLN A 145 -10.92 19.40 7.76
N ARG A 146 -10.39 20.48 7.19
CA ARG A 146 -9.27 20.39 6.23
C ARG A 146 -8.03 19.82 6.89
N VAL A 147 -7.70 20.27 8.10
CA VAL A 147 -6.57 19.75 8.88
C VAL A 147 -6.79 18.28 9.24
N GLU A 148 -7.97 17.91 9.71
CA GLU A 148 -8.32 16.51 10.04
C GLU A 148 -8.16 15.57 8.83
N ARG A 149 -8.68 15.96 7.65
CA ARG A 149 -8.53 15.17 6.42
C ARG A 149 -7.08 15.01 6.01
N SER A 150 -6.28 16.06 6.16
CA SER A 150 -4.84 16.03 5.86
C SER A 150 -4.10 15.05 6.77
N VAL A 151 -4.37 15.11 8.09
CA VAL A 151 -3.80 14.17 9.06
C VAL A 151 -4.19 12.75 8.69
N THR A 152 -5.49 12.48 8.55
CA THR A 152 -6.03 11.13 8.25
C THR A 152 -5.47 10.54 6.95
N ALA A 153 -5.36 11.35 5.89
CA ALA A 153 -4.77 10.91 4.62
C ALA A 153 -3.31 10.47 4.79
N MET A 154 -2.52 11.20 5.59
CA MET A 154 -1.15 10.81 5.88
C MET A 154 -1.07 9.49 6.67
N LEU A 155 -2.03 9.21 7.56
CA LEU A 155 -2.06 7.97 8.34
C LEU A 155 -2.31 6.77 7.43
N ASP A 156 -3.28 6.91 6.53
CA ASP A 156 -3.57 5.89 5.53
C ASP A 156 -2.35 5.62 4.63
N LEU A 157 -1.65 6.66 4.19
CA LEU A 157 -0.41 6.51 3.42
C LEU A 157 0.69 5.79 4.21
N LYS A 158 0.93 6.15 5.46
CA LYS A 158 1.95 5.50 6.32
C LYS A 158 1.59 4.03 6.59
N SER A 159 0.33 3.74 6.88
CA SER A 159 -0.18 2.37 7.07
C SER A 159 0.03 1.51 5.82
N LYS A 160 -0.31 2.05 4.65
CA LYS A 160 -0.08 1.38 3.36
C LYS A 160 1.41 1.12 3.12
N HIS A 161 2.27 2.09 3.39
CA HIS A 161 3.72 1.92 3.25
C HIS A 161 4.29 0.86 4.21
N ALA A 162 3.85 0.86 5.47
CA ALA A 162 4.25 -0.16 6.45
C ALA A 162 3.85 -1.56 5.99
N THR A 163 2.59 -1.72 5.53
CA THR A 163 2.08 -2.98 4.99
C THR A 163 2.90 -3.46 3.78
N ILE A 164 3.22 -2.57 2.84
CA ILE A 164 4.05 -2.90 1.66
C ILE A 164 5.46 -3.32 2.09
N ARG A 165 6.06 -2.60 3.04
CA ARG A 165 7.39 -2.91 3.55
C ARG A 165 7.42 -4.26 4.25
N GLU A 166 6.42 -4.56 5.07
CA GLU A 166 6.24 -5.86 5.74
C GLU A 166 6.05 -6.99 4.73
N ALA A 167 5.24 -6.78 3.69
CA ALA A 167 5.05 -7.75 2.61
C ALA A 167 6.35 -8.02 1.85
N HIS A 168 7.12 -6.98 1.52
CA HIS A 168 8.42 -7.13 0.87
C HIS A 168 9.43 -7.87 1.75
N THR A 169 9.49 -7.52 3.04
CA THR A 169 10.37 -8.19 3.99
C THR A 169 9.97 -9.66 4.15
N SER A 170 8.67 -9.95 4.24
CA SER A 170 8.14 -11.31 4.27
C SER A 170 8.46 -12.08 2.99
N ALA A 171 8.39 -11.44 1.83
CA ALA A 171 8.77 -12.05 0.56
C ALA A 171 10.26 -12.42 0.54
N ILE A 172 11.15 -11.52 0.99
CA ILE A 172 12.58 -11.82 1.13
C ILE A 172 12.81 -12.98 2.10
N MET A 173 12.18 -12.96 3.27
CA MET A 173 12.29 -14.06 4.24
C MET A 173 11.82 -15.38 3.63
N SER A 174 10.69 -15.37 2.91
CA SER A 174 10.17 -16.57 2.24
C SER A 174 11.14 -17.09 1.18
N ALA A 175 11.76 -16.20 0.39
CA ALA A 175 12.76 -16.57 -0.59
C ALA A 175 14.03 -17.16 0.06
N ALA A 176 14.46 -16.59 1.20
CA ALA A 176 15.57 -17.12 1.98
C ALA A 176 15.28 -18.53 2.52
N VAL A 177 14.07 -18.76 3.05
CA VAL A 177 13.62 -20.09 3.51
C VAL A 177 13.61 -21.09 2.35
N VAL A 178 13.11 -20.71 1.18
CA VAL A 178 13.12 -21.56 -0.02
C VAL A 178 14.56 -21.89 -0.43
N GLY A 179 15.45 -20.90 -0.46
CA GLY A 179 16.88 -21.09 -0.78
C GLY A 179 17.57 -22.05 0.20
N PHE A 180 17.37 -21.86 1.50
CA PHE A 180 17.88 -22.77 2.54
C PHE A 180 17.36 -24.20 2.33
N THR A 181 16.07 -24.34 2.06
CA THR A 181 15.42 -25.64 1.82
C THR A 181 16.05 -26.38 0.62
N ILE A 182 16.34 -25.68 -0.49
CA ILE A 182 17.01 -26.27 -1.66
C ILE A 182 18.40 -26.80 -1.27
N VAL A 183 19.19 -26.01 -0.54
CA VAL A 183 20.52 -26.43 -0.08
C VAL A 183 20.42 -27.65 0.83
N THR A 184 19.48 -27.67 1.77
CA THR A 184 19.26 -28.82 2.68
C THR A 184 18.86 -30.09 1.90
N ILE A 185 17.96 -30.01 0.93
CA ILE A 185 17.52 -31.17 0.13
C ILE A 185 18.68 -31.82 -0.62
N ILE A 186 19.66 -31.04 -1.10
CA ILE A 186 20.84 -31.56 -1.80
C ILE A 186 21.89 -32.06 -0.80
N PHE A 187 22.18 -31.26 0.24
CA PHE A 187 23.31 -31.50 1.12
C PHE A 187 23.07 -32.62 2.14
N THR A 188 21.84 -32.75 2.66
CA THR A 188 21.53 -33.75 3.70
C THR A 188 21.69 -35.19 3.19
N PRO A 189 21.16 -35.60 2.03
CA PRO A 189 21.36 -36.95 1.49
C PRO A 189 22.81 -37.22 1.13
N LEU A 190 23.50 -36.22 0.57
CA LEU A 190 24.91 -36.36 0.19
C LEU A 190 25.81 -36.54 1.42
N SER A 191 25.55 -35.80 2.50
CA SER A 191 26.24 -35.97 3.78
C SER A 191 25.98 -37.34 4.40
N TYR A 192 24.74 -37.83 4.31
CA TYR A 192 24.38 -39.17 4.75
C TYR A 192 25.13 -40.25 3.96
N MET A 193 25.18 -40.13 2.63
CA MET A 193 25.92 -41.06 1.77
C MET A 193 27.43 -41.05 2.07
N ALA A 194 28.02 -39.87 2.29
CA ALA A 194 29.42 -39.75 2.69
C ALA A 194 29.70 -40.46 4.02
N SER A 195 28.80 -40.32 5.00
CA SER A 195 28.89 -41.04 6.28
C SER A 195 28.72 -42.55 6.11
N LEU A 196 27.79 -43.00 5.26
CA LEU A 196 27.54 -44.42 5.01
C LEU A 196 28.77 -45.10 4.38
N PHE A 197 29.47 -44.43 3.46
CA PHE A 197 30.69 -44.95 2.86
C PHE A 197 31.92 -44.92 3.77
N ALA A 198 31.90 -44.11 4.84
CA ALA A 198 32.94 -44.08 5.85
C ALA A 198 32.83 -45.24 6.86
N LEU A 199 31.68 -45.92 6.92
CA LEU A 199 31.48 -47.07 7.81
C LEU A 199 32.10 -48.35 7.21
N PRO A 200 32.81 -49.16 8.02
CA PRO A 200 33.37 -50.44 7.59
C PRO A 200 32.25 -51.51 7.56
N ILE A 201 31.43 -51.48 6.51
CA ILE A 201 30.37 -52.47 6.30
C ILE A 201 30.89 -53.50 5.29
N ASN A 202 30.99 -54.77 5.72
CA ASN A 202 31.58 -55.87 4.95
C ASN A 202 31.00 -56.00 3.52
N THR A 203 29.69 -55.77 3.35
CA THR A 203 29.00 -55.84 2.04
C THR A 203 29.37 -54.72 1.06
N LEU A 204 29.91 -53.60 1.55
CA LEU A 204 30.40 -52.49 0.73
C LEU A 204 31.91 -52.62 0.46
N GLN A 205 32.66 -53.22 1.39
CA GLN A 205 34.08 -53.52 1.25
C GLN A 205 34.38 -54.57 0.18
N ASP A 206 33.47 -55.52 -0.07
CA ASP A 206 33.62 -56.55 -1.11
C ASP A 206 33.76 -55.99 -2.55
N LYS A 207 33.47 -54.69 -2.76
CA LYS A 207 33.61 -53.99 -4.05
C LYS A 207 34.75 -52.96 -4.08
N GLN A 208 35.55 -52.90 -3.02
CA GLN A 208 36.75 -52.06 -2.97
C GLN A 208 37.93 -52.82 -3.60
N TYR A 209 38.73 -52.13 -4.41
CA TYR A 209 39.97 -52.71 -4.94
C TYR A 209 41.15 -52.30 -4.03
N PRO A 210 42.17 -53.17 -3.86
CA PRO A 210 43.35 -52.84 -3.08
C PRO A 210 44.09 -51.66 -3.71
N SER A 211 44.30 -50.61 -2.93
CA SER A 211 44.99 -49.40 -3.34
C SER A 211 46.50 -49.65 -3.38
N ARG A 212 47.22 -49.08 -4.36
CA ARG A 212 48.68 -49.26 -4.54
C ARG A 212 49.54 -48.73 -3.36
N PHE A 213 48.95 -48.01 -2.41
CA PHE A 213 49.66 -47.33 -1.31
C PHE A 213 49.44 -47.93 0.09
N THR A 214 48.32 -48.61 0.38
CA THR A 214 48.04 -49.21 1.70
C THR A 214 47.06 -50.38 1.57
N SER A 215 47.33 -51.52 2.22
CA SER A 215 46.50 -52.74 2.18
C SER A 215 45.22 -52.68 3.01
N ASP A 216 45.08 -51.68 3.89
CA ASP A 216 43.93 -51.51 4.80
C ASP A 216 42.86 -50.52 4.30
N ALA A 217 43.14 -49.73 3.26
CA ALA A 217 42.22 -48.72 2.76
C ALA A 217 41.91 -48.94 1.26
N GLY A 218 40.86 -49.70 0.99
CA GLY A 218 40.36 -49.93 -0.36
C GLY A 218 39.72 -48.67 -0.95
N THR A 219 39.98 -48.40 -2.23
CA THR A 219 39.40 -47.24 -2.93
C THR A 219 38.23 -47.67 -3.81
N TYR A 220 37.13 -46.92 -3.75
CA TYR A 220 35.95 -47.18 -4.57
C TYR A 220 36.15 -46.68 -6.00
N ARG A 221 35.65 -47.44 -6.99
CA ARG A 221 35.64 -47.01 -8.39
C ARG A 221 34.71 -45.78 -8.51
N SER A 222 35.24 -44.67 -9.02
CA SER A 222 34.51 -43.38 -9.18
C SER A 222 33.14 -43.54 -9.84
N SER A 223 33.00 -44.46 -10.81
CA SER A 223 31.73 -44.74 -11.50
C SER A 223 30.69 -45.52 -10.70
N TYR A 224 31.09 -46.28 -9.66
CA TYR A 224 30.17 -46.97 -8.75
C TYR A 224 29.64 -46.01 -7.69
N PHE A 225 30.53 -45.21 -7.11
CA PHE A 225 30.19 -44.13 -6.20
C PHE A 225 29.18 -43.17 -6.85
N ALA A 226 29.48 -42.66 -8.04
CA ALA A 226 28.60 -41.75 -8.76
C ALA A 226 27.19 -42.33 -9.02
N LYS A 227 27.07 -43.62 -9.37
CA LYS A 227 25.77 -44.25 -9.64
C LYS A 227 24.87 -44.30 -8.40
N TRP A 228 25.41 -44.69 -7.26
CA TRP A 228 24.64 -44.78 -6.02
C TRP A 228 24.28 -43.40 -5.47
N THR A 229 25.18 -42.42 -5.56
CA THR A 229 24.89 -41.04 -5.15
C THR A 229 23.79 -40.41 -6.00
N VAL A 230 23.84 -40.57 -7.34
CA VAL A 230 22.78 -40.06 -8.24
C VAL A 230 21.44 -40.75 -7.98
N THR A 231 21.43 -42.06 -7.73
CA THR A 231 20.20 -42.79 -7.44
C THR A 231 19.57 -42.34 -6.12
N ALA A 232 20.39 -42.13 -5.08
CA ALA A 232 19.95 -41.61 -3.80
C ALA A 232 19.36 -40.19 -3.93
N GLU A 233 20.02 -39.31 -4.68
CA GLU A 233 19.52 -37.94 -4.93
C GLU A 233 18.15 -37.96 -5.63
N ILE A 234 17.99 -38.75 -6.70
CA ILE A 234 16.71 -38.89 -7.42
C ILE A 234 15.62 -39.40 -6.47
N ALA A 235 15.93 -40.38 -5.62
CA ALA A 235 14.98 -40.91 -4.65
C ALA A 235 14.54 -39.84 -3.63
N THR A 236 15.47 -39.04 -3.11
CA THR A 236 15.13 -37.94 -2.19
C THR A 236 14.36 -36.81 -2.86
N PHE A 237 14.64 -36.47 -4.13
CA PHE A 237 13.83 -35.51 -4.88
C PHE A 237 12.41 -36.04 -5.11
N ALA A 238 12.26 -37.31 -5.49
CA ALA A 238 10.95 -37.92 -5.69
C ALA A 238 10.14 -37.96 -4.38
N PHE A 239 10.79 -38.32 -3.27
CA PHE A 239 10.16 -38.36 -1.95
C PHE A 239 9.77 -36.97 -1.45
N THR A 240 10.62 -35.96 -1.62
CA THR A 240 10.31 -34.57 -1.23
C THR A 240 9.18 -33.99 -2.08
N PHE A 241 9.15 -34.24 -3.39
CA PHE A 241 8.04 -33.87 -4.26
C PHE A 241 6.73 -34.55 -3.85
N PHE A 242 6.79 -35.84 -3.52
CA PHE A 242 5.64 -36.59 -3.04
C PHE A 242 5.12 -36.03 -1.72
N CYS A 243 5.99 -35.78 -0.73
CA CYS A 243 5.62 -35.16 0.55
C CYS A 243 5.06 -33.75 0.36
N MET A 244 5.65 -32.93 -0.53
CA MET A 244 5.15 -31.60 -0.84
C MET A 244 3.77 -31.65 -1.53
N TRP A 245 3.57 -32.60 -2.44
CA TRP A 245 2.26 -32.84 -3.06
C TRP A 245 1.20 -33.26 -2.03
N VAL A 246 1.55 -34.16 -1.10
CA VAL A 246 0.68 -34.58 0.01
C VAL A 246 0.38 -33.39 0.92
N ALA A 247 1.38 -32.60 1.31
CA ALA A 247 1.21 -31.43 2.18
C ALA A 247 0.28 -30.39 1.56
N ILE A 248 0.43 -30.07 0.26
CA ILE A 248 -0.47 -29.12 -0.42
C ILE A 248 -1.89 -29.66 -0.48
N LYS A 249 -2.07 -30.96 -0.76
CA LYS A 249 -3.39 -31.57 -0.87
C LYS A 249 -4.12 -31.66 0.48
N PHE A 250 -3.39 -31.96 1.55
CA PHE A 250 -3.96 -32.26 2.88
C PHE A 250 -3.99 -31.05 3.81
N LEU A 251 -2.98 -30.16 3.76
CA LEU A 251 -2.84 -29.00 4.65
C LEU A 251 -3.53 -27.74 4.12
N LEU A 252 -3.49 -27.50 2.81
CA LEU A 252 -4.04 -26.28 2.19
C LEU A 252 -5.43 -26.47 1.56
N GLY A 253 -5.94 -27.69 1.45
CA GLY A 253 -7.30 -27.98 0.96
C GLY A 253 -7.61 -27.53 -0.48
N VAL A 254 -6.63 -27.00 -1.21
CA VAL A 254 -6.79 -26.46 -2.57
C VAL A 254 -6.14 -27.40 -3.59
N SER A 255 -6.95 -27.96 -4.50
CA SER A 255 -6.45 -28.77 -5.61
C SER A 255 -5.95 -27.90 -6.80
N ILE A 256 -4.74 -27.34 -6.69
CA ILE A 256 -4.11 -26.47 -7.72
C ILE A 256 -3.71 -27.20 -9.03
N ILE A 257 -3.86 -28.52 -9.12
CA ILE A 257 -3.37 -29.30 -10.27
C ILE A 257 -4.20 -29.11 -11.56
N ARG A 258 -5.46 -28.64 -11.48
CA ARG A 258 -6.30 -28.50 -12.67
C ARG A 258 -6.03 -27.26 -13.56
N PRO A 259 -5.68 -26.06 -13.03
CA PRO A 259 -5.46 -24.90 -13.89
C PRO A 259 -4.03 -24.76 -14.44
N SER A 260 -2.99 -25.11 -13.67
CA SER A 260 -1.58 -24.87 -14.03
C SER A 260 -1.05 -25.81 -15.11
N LEU A 261 -1.51 -27.07 -15.14
CA LEU A 261 -1.15 -28.04 -16.18
C LEU A 261 -1.60 -27.58 -17.58
N ARG A 262 -2.72 -26.85 -17.67
CA ARG A 262 -3.23 -26.32 -18.96
C ARG A 262 -2.32 -25.24 -19.56
N PHE A 263 -1.59 -24.48 -18.74
CA PHE A 263 -0.68 -23.45 -19.24
C PHE A 263 0.61 -24.04 -19.81
N ILE A 264 1.11 -25.13 -19.22
CA ILE A 264 2.35 -25.79 -19.68
C ILE A 264 2.13 -26.62 -20.96
N PHE A 265 0.96 -27.25 -21.13
CA PHE A 265 0.68 -28.11 -22.30
C PHE A 265 0.25 -27.38 -23.58
N ARG A 266 -0.11 -26.08 -23.50
CA ARG A 266 -0.50 -25.28 -24.67
C ARG A 266 0.63 -25.03 -25.68
N PRO A 267 1.85 -24.62 -25.30
CA PRO A 267 2.93 -24.42 -26.28
C PRO A 267 3.39 -25.73 -26.94
N ILE A 268 3.31 -26.86 -26.23
CA ILE A 268 3.73 -28.18 -26.77
C ILE A 268 2.78 -28.66 -27.87
N LYS A 269 1.47 -28.47 -27.71
CA LYS A 269 0.50 -28.81 -28.77
C LYS A 269 0.62 -27.90 -30.00
N ALA A 270 0.95 -26.63 -29.80
CA ALA A 270 1.17 -25.70 -30.91
C ALA A 270 2.42 -26.06 -31.73
N ALA A 271 3.51 -26.48 -31.06
CA ALA A 271 4.72 -26.95 -31.73
C ALA A 271 4.48 -28.26 -32.51
N ALA A 272 3.69 -29.20 -31.97
CA ALA A 272 3.35 -30.43 -32.67
C ALA A 272 2.58 -30.20 -33.98
N LEU A 273 1.66 -29.23 -33.99
CA LEU A 273 0.93 -28.84 -35.22
C LEU A 273 1.81 -28.14 -36.26
N GLN A 274 2.82 -27.38 -35.82
CA GLN A 274 3.79 -26.75 -36.74
C GLN A 274 4.71 -27.77 -37.40
N VAL A 275 5.09 -28.84 -36.70
CA VAL A 275 5.90 -29.93 -37.26
C VAL A 275 5.09 -30.74 -38.29
N GLU A 276 3.81 -31.00 -38.03
CA GLU A 276 2.94 -31.77 -38.93
C GLU A 276 2.61 -31.00 -40.22
N THR A 277 2.49 -29.67 -40.14
CA THR A 277 2.29 -28.81 -41.32
C THR A 277 3.55 -28.66 -42.18
N LEU A 278 4.74 -28.68 -41.58
CA LEU A 278 6.00 -28.68 -42.31
C LEU A 278 6.27 -30.02 -43.02
N TYR A 279 5.94 -31.15 -42.38
CA TYR A 279 6.08 -32.48 -42.98
C TYR A 279 5.14 -32.69 -44.19
N ARG A 280 3.92 -32.15 -44.14
CA ARG A 280 2.98 -32.22 -45.28
C ARG A 280 3.40 -31.31 -46.45
N ARG A 281 4.16 -30.24 -46.19
CA ARG A 281 4.63 -29.31 -47.24
C ARG A 281 5.86 -29.82 -47.99
N SER A 282 6.74 -30.59 -47.33
CA SER A 282 7.89 -31.22 -47.99
C SER A 282 7.50 -32.37 -48.93
N HIS A 283 6.42 -33.10 -48.63
CA HIS A 283 6.00 -34.24 -49.45
C HIS A 283 5.28 -33.83 -50.75
N LEU A 284 4.78 -32.59 -50.84
CA LEU A 284 4.15 -32.02 -52.06
C LEU A 284 5.16 -31.30 -52.97
N ALA A 285 6.34 -30.91 -52.46
CA ALA A 285 7.37 -30.22 -53.22
C ALA A 285 8.37 -31.16 -53.94
N GLY A 286 8.31 -32.47 -53.69
CA GLY A 286 9.25 -33.45 -54.23
C GLY A 286 8.95 -34.01 -55.63
N ASN A 287 7.90 -33.54 -56.32
CA ASN A 287 7.46 -34.14 -57.59
C ASN A 287 7.50 -33.22 -58.83
N ASN A 288 8.14 -32.06 -58.71
CA ASN A 288 8.41 -31.19 -59.86
C ASN A 288 9.74 -30.48 -59.61
N ILE A 289 10.78 -30.85 -60.36
CA ILE A 289 11.80 -30.00 -60.99
C ILE A 289 12.88 -30.94 -61.53
N SER A 290 12.71 -31.30 -62.81
CA SER A 290 13.74 -31.83 -63.67
C SER A 290 14.51 -30.67 -64.32
N SER A 291 15.76 -30.39 -63.89
CA SER A 291 16.82 -29.64 -64.61
C SER A 291 16.50 -28.19 -65.06
N PRO A 292 17.47 -27.34 -65.48
CA PRO A 292 18.93 -27.47 -65.54
C PRO A 292 19.68 -26.29 -64.87
N MET A 293 20.79 -26.55 -64.17
CA MET A 293 21.84 -25.53 -64.03
C MET A 293 23.21 -26.19 -63.86
N LYS A 294 23.69 -26.77 -64.97
CA LYS A 294 25.09 -27.07 -65.20
C LYS A 294 25.81 -25.76 -65.56
N SER A 295 26.27 -25.02 -64.57
CA SER A 295 27.39 -24.09 -64.67
C SER A 295 27.65 -23.57 -63.27
N PHE A 296 28.91 -23.25 -62.96
CA PHE A 296 29.40 -22.94 -61.60
C PHE A 296 29.61 -24.16 -60.71
N PHE A 297 30.67 -24.92 -60.97
CA PHE A 297 31.77 -25.07 -59.99
C PHE A 297 32.87 -25.92 -60.63
N GLN A 298 33.71 -25.24 -61.42
CA GLN A 298 34.99 -25.78 -61.87
C GLN A 298 36.08 -24.81 -61.38
N ARG A 299 36.62 -25.08 -60.18
CA ARG A 299 37.99 -24.73 -59.74
C ARG A 299 38.10 -24.79 -58.21
N LYS A 300 38.66 -25.91 -57.71
CA LYS A 300 39.86 -25.93 -56.86
C LYS A 300 40.16 -27.38 -56.48
N LYS A 301 41.18 -27.96 -57.12
CA LYS A 301 41.89 -29.13 -56.59
C LYS A 301 42.94 -28.65 -55.59
N PRO A 302 43.08 -29.29 -54.43
CA PRO A 302 44.35 -29.44 -53.75
C PRO A 302 44.97 -30.81 -54.07
N ASN A 303 46.25 -30.80 -54.43
CA ASN A 303 47.12 -31.97 -54.46
C ASN A 303 47.64 -32.25 -53.05
N THR A 304 47.58 -33.50 -52.59
CA THR A 304 48.66 -34.25 -51.91
C THR A 304 48.16 -35.69 -51.68
N ILE A 305 48.74 -36.66 -52.40
CA ILE A 305 49.69 -37.69 -51.95
C ILE A 305 49.01 -38.80 -51.11
N ASP A 306 48.90 -39.99 -51.72
CA ASP A 306 49.10 -41.33 -51.13
C ASP A 306 49.58 -42.20 -52.33
N GLU A 307 50.79 -42.75 -52.32
CA GLU A 307 51.12 -44.09 -51.79
C GLU A 307 50.32 -45.23 -52.46
N GLU A 308 50.92 -45.91 -53.45
CA GLU A 308 51.12 -47.38 -53.42
C GLU A 308 51.82 -47.94 -54.68
N ARG A 309 52.85 -48.76 -54.39
CA ARG A 309 53.26 -50.02 -55.05
C ARG A 309 53.25 -50.16 -56.58
N GLY A 310 54.46 -50.43 -57.09
CA GLY A 310 54.76 -51.77 -57.60
C GLY A 310 54.85 -51.99 -59.11
N ASN A 311 55.97 -52.62 -59.48
CA ASN A 311 56.09 -53.61 -60.57
C ASN A 311 56.44 -53.11 -61.98
N LYS A 312 57.73 -52.89 -62.24
CA LYS A 312 58.58 -53.64 -63.20
C LYS A 312 59.92 -52.94 -63.40
#